data_AF-A0A2V7PVR4-F1
#
_entry.id   AF-A0A2V7PVR4-F1
#
_cell.length_a   1.000
_cell.length_b   1.000
_cell.length_c   1.000
_cell.angle_alpha   90.00
_cell.angle_beta   90.00
_cell.angle_gamma   90.00
#
_symmetry.space_group_name_H-M   'P 1'
#
loop_
_entity.id
_entity.type
_entity.pdbx_description
1 polymer ?
#
loop_
_entity_poly.entity_id
_entity_poly.type
_entity_poly.pdbx_seq_one_letter_code
_entity_poly.pdbx_strand_id
1 'polypeptide(L)'
;MRTLAAFLVIVPVSTLFTAAVTSPSPGPPHPQLSGTWEINVGKSQEQQRGMSGGFPGGMGRGPGDRGGGGFPGRGRGGGEPPNEEFPDLSRNGGDRGMRELLRPKQRLEITQTDSAITVKDDAGWVRDLLPDGRKVREELSQGGPAEVVSEWKGEKLVSHRKLDEGAEVTETFALDKKTGELVVDLEVKSKRLPRAMRMKRVYDKAK
;
A
#
# COMPACT_ATOMS: atom_id res chain seq x y z
N MET A 1 63.07 12.06 -59.84
CA MET A 1 61.75 12.46 -60.36
C MET A 1 60.78 11.34 -60.02
N ARG A 2 59.87 11.52 -59.04
CA ARG A 2 58.46 11.95 -59.23
C ARG A 2 57.66 10.88 -60.03
N THR A 3 56.53 10.29 -59.63
CA THR A 3 55.64 10.28 -58.45
C THR A 3 54.59 9.17 -58.69
N LEU A 4 54.02 8.58 -57.63
CA LEU A 4 52.85 7.69 -57.62
C LEU A 4 51.57 8.35 -58.17
N ALA A 5 50.60 7.54 -58.65
CA ALA A 5 49.19 7.66 -58.26
C ALA A 5 48.34 6.48 -58.77
N ALA A 6 47.86 5.65 -57.83
CA ALA A 6 46.75 4.73 -58.03
C ALA A 6 45.44 5.47 -57.67
N PHE A 7 44.41 5.35 -58.52
CA PHE A 7 43.08 5.89 -58.23
C PHE A 7 42.19 4.81 -57.61
N LEU A 8 41.86 5.03 -56.33
CA LEU A 8 40.88 4.33 -55.53
C LEU A 8 39.48 4.88 -55.86
N VAL A 9 38.53 4.01 -56.21
CA VAL A 9 37.09 4.36 -56.31
C VAL A 9 36.41 3.93 -55.02
N ILE A 10 35.90 4.91 -54.27
CA ILE A 10 35.21 4.75 -52.99
C ILE A 10 33.71 4.55 -53.25
N VAL A 11 33.14 3.49 -52.67
CA VAL A 11 31.69 3.22 -52.63
C VAL A 11 31.08 4.04 -51.50
N PRO A 12 29.96 4.76 -51.70
CA PRO A 12 29.32 5.52 -50.63
C PRO A 12 28.61 4.57 -49.64
N VAL A 13 29.13 4.48 -48.41
CA VAL A 13 28.43 3.89 -47.27
C VAL A 13 27.46 4.94 -46.74
N SER A 14 26.16 4.75 -47.00
CA SER A 14 25.10 5.56 -46.38
C SER A 14 24.93 5.13 -44.93
N THR A 15 25.38 5.96 -44.00
CA THR A 15 25.14 5.80 -42.56
C THR A 15 23.73 6.29 -42.22
N LEU A 16 22.84 5.36 -41.92
CA LEU A 16 21.59 5.65 -41.22
C LEU A 16 21.92 6.11 -39.80
N PHE A 17 21.62 7.38 -39.49
CA PHE A 17 21.61 7.89 -38.12
C PHE A 17 20.41 7.27 -37.39
N THR A 18 20.66 6.26 -36.58
CA THR A 18 19.70 5.83 -35.56
C THR A 18 19.64 6.93 -34.51
N ALA A 19 18.57 7.72 -34.52
CA ALA A 19 18.27 8.62 -33.41
C ALA A 19 18.07 7.76 -32.16
N ALA A 20 18.99 7.84 -31.21
CA ALA A 20 18.78 7.28 -29.89
C ALA A 20 17.57 8.01 -29.28
N VAL A 21 16.46 7.28 -29.16
CA VAL A 21 15.32 7.72 -28.35
C VAL A 21 15.87 7.84 -26.93
N THR A 22 16.12 9.07 -26.50
CA THR A 22 16.48 9.36 -25.11
C THR A 22 15.24 9.02 -24.30
N SER A 23 15.28 7.88 -23.61
CA SER A 23 14.32 7.54 -22.57
C SER A 23 14.20 8.71 -21.59
N PRO A 24 13.00 9.03 -21.08
CA PRO A 24 12.82 10.13 -20.16
C PRO A 24 13.79 9.99 -18.99
N SER A 25 14.50 11.08 -18.68
CA SER A 25 15.42 11.19 -17.56
C SER A 25 14.70 10.74 -16.28
N PRO A 26 15.29 9.86 -15.45
CA PRO A 26 14.68 9.47 -14.20
C PRO A 26 14.52 10.73 -13.36
N GLY A 27 13.31 10.96 -12.84
CA GLY A 27 13.10 11.93 -11.78
C GLY A 27 14.08 11.68 -10.63
N PRO A 28 14.20 12.61 -9.65
CA PRO A 28 15.02 12.37 -8.48
C PRO A 28 14.74 10.96 -7.94
N PRO A 29 15.77 10.15 -7.67
CA PRO A 29 15.58 8.76 -7.30
C PRO A 29 14.61 8.71 -6.14
N HIS A 30 13.48 8.04 -6.34
CA HIS A 30 12.46 7.89 -5.31
C HIS A 30 13.08 7.25 -4.07
N PRO A 31 12.57 7.53 -2.86
CA PRO A 31 13.11 6.94 -1.65
C PRO A 31 13.24 5.43 -1.77
N GLN A 32 14.37 4.90 -1.29
CA GLN A 32 14.62 3.47 -1.28
C GLN A 32 13.79 2.83 -0.16
N LEU A 33 12.70 2.17 -0.53
CA LEU A 33 11.83 1.45 0.40
C LEU A 33 12.33 0.02 0.67
N SER A 34 13.35 -0.45 -0.06
CA SER A 34 13.89 -1.80 0.10
C SER A 34 14.33 -2.10 1.52
N GLY A 35 14.00 -3.30 1.97
CA GLY A 35 14.42 -3.84 3.26
C GLY A 35 13.38 -4.75 3.88
N THR A 36 13.74 -5.29 5.03
CA THR A 36 12.83 -6.00 5.91
C THR A 36 12.34 -5.01 6.96
N TRP A 37 11.03 -4.98 7.15
CA TRP A 37 10.33 -4.04 8.01
C TRP A 37 9.46 -4.80 9.01
N GLU A 38 9.54 -4.44 10.28
CA GLU A 38 8.74 -5.03 11.36
C GLU A 38 7.78 -3.99 11.92
N ILE A 39 6.52 -4.37 12.15
CA ILE A 39 5.52 -3.41 12.62
C ILE A 39 5.86 -2.92 14.03
N ASN A 40 5.92 -1.61 14.21
CA ASN A 40 5.96 -0.99 15.52
C ASN A 40 4.51 -0.85 16.02
N VAL A 41 4.03 -1.84 16.76
CA VAL A 41 2.65 -1.89 17.27
C VAL A 41 2.33 -0.66 18.14
N GLY A 42 3.28 -0.24 19.00
CA GLY A 42 3.11 0.90 19.89
C GLY A 42 2.89 2.21 19.13
N LYS A 43 3.80 2.54 18.20
CA LYS A 43 3.69 3.76 17.37
C LYS A 43 2.49 3.70 16.45
N SER A 44 2.16 2.53 15.89
CA SER A 44 0.97 2.36 15.05
C SER A 44 -0.33 2.65 15.83
N GLN A 45 -0.46 2.11 17.06
CA GLN A 45 -1.62 2.37 17.92
C GLN A 45 -1.70 3.83 18.36
N GLU A 46 -0.57 4.45 18.71
CA GLU A 46 -0.52 5.86 19.08
C GLU A 46 -1.00 6.77 17.93
N GLN A 47 -0.51 6.52 16.72
CA GLN A 47 -0.94 7.24 15.53
C GLN A 47 -2.43 7.02 15.24
N GLN A 48 -2.92 5.79 15.44
CA GLN A 48 -4.33 5.46 15.26
C GLN A 48 -5.22 6.21 16.27
N ARG A 49 -4.82 6.30 17.55
CA ARG A 49 -5.55 7.07 18.57
C ARG A 49 -5.59 8.56 18.24
N GLY A 50 -4.49 9.12 17.74
CA GLY A 50 -4.44 10.50 17.28
C GLY A 50 -5.39 10.78 16.11
N MET A 51 -5.58 9.82 15.21
CA MET A 51 -6.55 9.91 14.11
C MET A 51 -8.00 9.73 14.59
N SER A 52 -8.22 8.88 15.61
CA SER A 52 -9.54 8.65 16.20
C SER A 52 -10.06 9.81 17.06
N GLY A 53 -9.22 10.76 17.45
CA GLY A 53 -9.61 11.99 18.15
C GLY A 53 -10.53 12.93 17.35
N GLY A 54 -10.72 12.68 16.05
CA GLY A 54 -11.62 13.42 15.16
C GLY A 54 -12.97 12.73 14.90
N PHE A 55 -13.42 11.83 15.77
CA PHE A 55 -14.72 11.16 15.65
C PHE A 55 -15.79 11.93 16.46
N PRO A 56 -16.56 12.87 15.88
CA PRO A 56 -17.77 13.37 16.52
C PRO A 56 -18.86 12.31 16.37
N GLY A 57 -18.86 11.32 17.27
CA GLY A 57 -19.83 10.22 17.23
C GLY A 57 -20.16 9.61 18.58
N GLY A 58 -19.66 10.18 19.68
CA GLY A 58 -19.81 9.60 21.02
C GLY A 58 -20.10 10.63 22.09
N MET A 59 -21.17 11.42 21.94
CA MET A 59 -21.74 12.21 23.04
C MET A 59 -23.24 12.46 22.80
N GLY A 60 -23.99 11.38 22.88
CA GLY A 60 -25.40 11.41 23.26
C GLY A 60 -25.55 11.01 24.72
N ARG A 61 -25.00 11.79 25.67
CA ARG A 61 -25.48 11.73 27.06
C ARG A 61 -26.86 12.37 27.09
N GLY A 62 -27.88 11.59 26.75
CA GLY A 62 -29.26 11.91 27.12
C GLY A 62 -29.44 11.68 28.63
N PRO A 63 -30.04 12.61 29.38
CA PRO A 63 -30.43 12.38 30.76
C PRO A 63 -31.80 11.68 30.82
N GLY A 64 -31.87 10.52 31.47
CA GLY A 64 -33.05 9.63 31.54
C GLY A 64 -32.73 8.32 30.82
N ASP A 65 -32.84 7.13 31.41
CA ASP A 65 -33.95 6.61 32.19
C ASP A 65 -33.52 5.49 33.15
N ARG A 66 -34.33 5.30 34.18
CA ARG A 66 -34.30 4.16 35.11
C ARG A 66 -34.72 2.86 34.41
N GLY A 67 -34.16 1.75 34.87
CA GLY A 67 -34.62 0.38 34.58
C GLY A 67 -33.48 -0.43 34.00
N GLY A 68 -32.89 -1.41 34.68
CA GLY A 68 -33.57 -2.52 35.34
C GLY A 68 -33.52 -3.73 34.39
N GLY A 69 -32.74 -4.76 34.72
CA GLY A 69 -32.74 -6.02 33.98
C GLY A 69 -31.37 -6.68 33.91
N GLY A 70 -31.18 -7.73 34.72
CA GLY A 70 -29.96 -8.52 34.74
C GLY A 70 -29.78 -9.42 33.50
N PHE A 71 -28.55 -9.89 33.31
CA PHE A 71 -28.25 -11.05 32.48
C PHE A 71 -27.45 -12.08 33.29
N PRO A 72 -27.87 -13.36 33.32
CA PRO A 72 -27.12 -14.43 33.96
C PRO A 72 -25.97 -14.90 33.06
N GLY A 73 -24.86 -15.29 33.68
CA GLY A 73 -23.64 -15.66 32.99
C GLY A 73 -23.73 -16.94 32.16
N ARG A 74 -22.81 -17.09 31.21
CA ARG A 74 -22.32 -18.39 30.71
C ARG A 74 -20.97 -18.26 30.00
N GLY A 75 -19.96 -18.97 30.52
CA GLY A 75 -19.04 -19.76 29.70
C GLY A 75 -17.85 -19.08 29.04
N ARG A 76 -16.71 -19.11 29.75
CA ARG A 76 -15.43 -19.75 29.34
C ARG A 76 -15.18 -19.90 27.82
N GLY A 77 -14.27 -19.09 27.29
CA GLY A 77 -13.57 -19.32 26.03
C GLY A 77 -12.49 -18.27 25.85
N GLY A 78 -11.22 -18.64 26.07
CA GLY A 78 -10.09 -17.78 25.74
C GLY A 78 -9.92 -17.70 24.22
N GLY A 79 -9.73 -16.48 23.71
CA GLY A 79 -9.45 -16.23 22.30
C GLY A 79 -9.71 -14.75 21.97
N GLU A 80 -8.62 -14.04 21.66
CA GLU A 80 -8.51 -12.65 21.16
C GLU A 80 -9.31 -11.56 21.92
N PRO A 81 -8.67 -10.47 22.39
CA PRO A 81 -9.44 -9.30 22.80
C PRO A 81 -10.32 -8.83 21.62
N PRO A 82 -11.59 -8.46 21.87
CA PRO A 82 -12.45 -7.92 20.82
C PRO A 82 -11.78 -6.67 20.28
N ASN A 83 -11.46 -6.69 18.99
CA ASN A 83 -10.93 -5.53 18.29
C ASN A 83 -12.13 -4.57 18.05
N GLU A 84 -12.61 -3.92 19.10
CA GLU A 84 -13.75 -2.98 19.09
C GLU A 84 -13.51 -1.76 18.18
N GLU A 85 -12.29 -1.62 17.64
CA GLU A 85 -11.86 -0.53 16.77
C GLU A 85 -12.15 -0.77 15.27
N PHE A 86 -12.55 -1.98 14.88
CA PHE A 86 -12.94 -2.30 13.51
C PHE A 86 -14.44 -2.58 13.45
N PRO A 87 -15.23 -1.81 12.68
CA PRO A 87 -16.59 -2.20 12.37
C PRO A 87 -16.56 -3.64 11.85
N ASP A 88 -17.52 -4.47 12.26
CA ASP A 88 -17.73 -5.82 11.73
C ASP A 88 -18.11 -5.72 10.24
N LEU A 89 -17.11 -5.41 9.42
CA LEU A 89 -17.13 -5.48 7.97
C LEU A 89 -16.97 -6.93 7.55
N SER A 90 -17.31 -7.93 8.38
CA SER A 90 -16.89 -9.33 8.21
C SER A 90 -18.07 -10.30 8.05
N ARG A 91 -19.30 -9.80 7.90
CA ARG A 91 -20.51 -10.64 7.83
C ARG A 91 -20.84 -11.24 6.46
N ASN A 92 -20.27 -10.77 5.34
CA ASN A 92 -20.57 -11.31 4.01
C ASN A 92 -19.31 -11.64 3.18
N GLY A 93 -19.40 -12.66 2.32
CA GLY A 93 -18.25 -13.31 1.65
C GLY A 93 -17.32 -12.42 0.82
N GLY A 94 -17.73 -11.22 0.42
CA GLY A 94 -16.92 -10.19 -0.23
C GLY A 94 -15.93 -9.45 0.67
N ASP A 95 -16.08 -9.64 1.97
CA ASP A 95 -15.30 -8.99 3.01
C ASP A 95 -13.91 -9.61 3.20
N ARG A 96 -13.64 -10.76 2.58
CA ARG A 96 -12.40 -11.52 2.80
C ARG A 96 -11.17 -10.86 2.17
N GLY A 97 -11.27 -10.34 0.95
CA GLY A 97 -10.21 -9.55 0.32
C GLY A 97 -9.94 -8.26 1.08
N MET A 98 -11.00 -7.61 1.56
CA MET A 98 -10.88 -6.43 2.40
C MET A 98 -10.19 -6.76 3.72
N ARG A 99 -10.62 -7.81 4.42
CA ARG A 99 -10.02 -8.27 5.68
C ARG A 99 -8.53 -8.56 5.53
N GLU A 100 -8.12 -9.16 4.42
CA GLU A 100 -6.71 -9.45 4.14
C GLU A 100 -5.87 -8.18 3.98
N LEU A 101 -6.43 -7.12 3.38
CA LEU A 101 -5.78 -5.81 3.24
C LEU A 101 -5.72 -5.05 4.59
N LEU A 102 -6.77 -5.14 5.40
CA LEU A 102 -6.87 -4.46 6.69
C LEU A 102 -6.10 -5.14 7.83
N ARG A 103 -5.81 -6.44 7.69
CA ARG A 103 -4.98 -7.17 8.65
C ARG A 103 -3.62 -6.47 8.79
N PRO A 104 -3.21 -6.08 10.02
CA PRO A 104 -1.86 -5.59 10.26
C PRO A 104 -0.84 -6.65 9.84
N LYS A 105 0.08 -6.28 8.96
CA LYS A 105 1.17 -7.15 8.54
C LYS A 105 2.28 -7.04 9.58
N GLN A 106 2.70 -8.16 10.13
CA GLN A 106 3.71 -8.15 11.20
C GLN A 106 5.10 -7.85 10.63
N ARG A 107 5.34 -8.30 9.39
CA ARG A 107 6.58 -8.11 8.66
C ARG A 107 6.27 -7.79 7.20
N LEU A 108 7.05 -6.88 6.62
CA LEU A 108 7.10 -6.64 5.19
C LEU A 108 8.53 -6.85 4.70
N GLU A 109 8.69 -7.62 3.64
CA GLU A 109 9.92 -7.73 2.86
C GLU A 109 9.68 -6.98 1.55
N ILE A 110 10.38 -5.86 1.38
CA ILE A 110 10.24 -4.98 0.21
C ILE A 110 11.51 -5.07 -0.62
N THR A 111 11.34 -5.38 -1.91
CA THR A 111 12.39 -5.23 -2.91
C THR A 111 11.95 -4.16 -3.91
N GLN A 112 12.88 -3.30 -4.31
CA GLN A 112 12.63 -2.22 -5.25
C GLN A 112 13.67 -2.28 -6.35
N THR A 113 13.19 -2.32 -7.57
CA THR A 113 13.95 -2.21 -8.81
C THR A 113 13.61 -0.88 -9.48
N ASP A 114 14.18 -0.63 -10.65
CA ASP A 114 13.89 0.58 -11.43
C ASP A 114 12.42 0.65 -11.92
N SER A 115 11.72 -0.49 -11.99
CA SER A 115 10.38 -0.57 -12.60
C SER A 115 9.29 -1.16 -11.70
N ALA A 116 9.65 -1.80 -10.59
CA ALA A 116 8.70 -2.48 -9.71
C ALA A 116 9.13 -2.41 -8.24
N ILE A 117 8.14 -2.34 -7.35
CA ILE A 117 8.29 -2.55 -5.91
C ILE A 117 7.53 -3.81 -5.54
N THR A 118 8.25 -4.88 -5.21
CA THR A 118 7.66 -6.12 -4.73
C THR A 118 7.55 -6.06 -3.22
N VAL A 119 6.33 -6.29 -2.70
CA VAL A 119 6.02 -6.33 -1.28
C VAL A 119 5.56 -7.73 -0.93
N LYS A 120 6.27 -8.38 0.00
CA LYS A 120 5.90 -9.67 0.56
C LYS A 120 5.59 -9.51 2.05
N ASP A 121 4.49 -10.08 2.50
CA ASP A 121 4.09 -10.01 3.91
C ASP A 121 4.37 -11.30 4.70
N ASP A 122 4.07 -11.28 6.00
CA ASP A 122 4.24 -12.40 6.93
C ASP A 122 3.33 -13.59 6.66
N ALA A 123 2.25 -13.42 5.89
CA ALA A 123 1.40 -14.50 5.43
C ALA A 123 1.90 -15.12 4.11
N GLY A 124 3.01 -14.62 3.57
CA GLY A 124 3.59 -15.07 2.30
C GLY A 124 2.89 -14.48 1.08
N TRP A 125 2.00 -13.50 1.25
CA TRP A 125 1.38 -12.83 0.11
C TRP A 125 2.38 -11.88 -0.53
N VAL A 126 2.66 -12.10 -1.82
CA VAL A 126 3.57 -11.31 -2.65
C VAL A 126 2.77 -10.46 -3.62
N ARG A 127 3.12 -9.18 -3.73
CA ARG A 127 2.50 -8.21 -4.64
C ARG A 127 3.55 -7.36 -5.34
N ASP A 128 3.35 -7.13 -6.63
CA ASP A 128 4.15 -6.19 -7.40
C ASP A 128 3.39 -4.88 -7.59
N LEU A 129 3.99 -3.78 -7.13
CA LEU A 129 3.52 -2.43 -7.35
C LEU A 129 4.34 -1.81 -8.48
N LEU A 130 3.69 -1.56 -9.62
CA LEU A 130 4.30 -0.94 -10.80
C LEU A 130 4.05 0.57 -10.76
N PRO A 131 5.05 1.42 -10.44
CA PRO A 131 4.85 2.86 -10.25
C PRO A 131 4.77 3.65 -11.56
N ASP A 132 4.25 3.04 -12.62
CA ASP A 132 4.15 3.61 -13.96
C ASP A 132 2.75 4.19 -14.26
N GLY A 133 1.85 4.15 -13.28
CA GLY A 133 0.47 4.64 -13.39
C GLY A 133 -0.45 3.76 -14.23
N ARG A 134 0.02 2.58 -14.69
CA ARG A 134 -0.82 1.66 -15.46
C ARG A 134 -1.76 0.90 -14.53
N LYS A 135 -2.91 0.52 -15.09
CA LYS A 135 -3.89 -0.36 -14.43
C LYS A 135 -3.47 -1.80 -14.64
N VAL A 136 -3.30 -2.53 -13.55
CA VAL A 136 -3.03 -3.96 -13.52
C VAL A 136 -4.18 -4.68 -12.83
N ARG A 137 -4.53 -5.86 -13.32
CA ARG A 137 -5.48 -6.75 -12.64
C ARG A 137 -4.69 -7.74 -11.78
N GLU A 138 -4.98 -7.77 -10.49
CA GLU A 138 -4.38 -8.70 -9.53
C GLU A 138 -5.47 -9.60 -8.95
N GLU A 139 -5.18 -10.89 -8.75
CA GLU A 139 -6.10 -11.81 -8.08
C GLU A 139 -5.76 -11.87 -6.59
N LEU A 140 -6.67 -11.38 -5.74
CA LEU A 140 -6.51 -11.49 -4.29
C LEU A 140 -6.86 -12.91 -3.87
N SER A 141 -5.96 -13.54 -3.12
CA SER A 141 -6.08 -14.93 -2.66
C SER A 141 -7.43 -15.27 -2.02
N GLN A 142 -8.09 -14.31 -1.38
CA GLN A 142 -9.40 -14.45 -0.74
C GLN A 142 -10.40 -13.35 -1.13
N GLY A 143 -10.11 -12.53 -2.15
CA GLY A 143 -10.87 -11.32 -2.46
C GLY A 143 -11.42 -11.22 -3.87
N GLY A 144 -11.09 -12.17 -4.75
CA GLY A 144 -11.36 -12.04 -6.17
C GLY A 144 -10.41 -11.05 -6.85
N PRO A 145 -10.70 -10.65 -8.08
CA PRO A 145 -9.85 -9.75 -8.83
C PRO A 145 -9.94 -8.32 -8.27
N ALA A 146 -8.86 -7.58 -8.43
CA ALA A 146 -8.75 -6.18 -8.08
C ALA A 146 -8.01 -5.43 -9.18
N GLU A 147 -8.46 -4.22 -9.48
CA GLU A 147 -7.70 -3.27 -10.31
C GLU A 147 -6.73 -2.52 -9.40
N VAL A 148 -5.46 -2.47 -9.78
CA VAL A 148 -4.39 -1.82 -9.04
C VAL A 148 -3.72 -0.79 -9.94
N VAL A 149 -3.50 0.41 -9.42
CA VAL A 149 -2.67 1.45 -10.03
C VAL A 149 -1.69 1.91 -8.98
N SER A 150 -0.40 1.92 -9.32
CA SER A 150 0.63 2.47 -8.45
C SER A 150 1.36 3.62 -9.13
N GLU A 151 1.68 4.66 -8.37
CA GLU A 151 2.38 5.83 -8.88
C GLU A 151 3.18 6.49 -7.76
N TRP A 152 4.29 7.13 -8.11
CA TRP A 152 5.01 8.00 -7.20
C TRP A 152 4.37 9.39 -7.17
N LYS A 153 4.00 9.85 -5.98
CA LYS A 153 3.59 11.24 -5.71
C LYS A 153 4.65 11.92 -4.87
N GLY A 154 5.61 12.54 -5.55
CA GLY A 154 6.82 13.07 -4.92
C GLY A 154 7.63 11.94 -4.28
N GLU A 155 7.77 11.97 -2.95
CA GLU A 155 8.54 10.98 -2.17
C GLU A 155 7.69 9.83 -1.63
N LYS A 156 6.42 9.72 -2.04
CA LYS A 156 5.50 8.69 -1.56
C LYS A 156 5.06 7.78 -2.70
N LEU A 157 5.11 6.48 -2.46
CA LEU A 157 4.51 5.51 -3.37
C LEU A 157 3.04 5.35 -3.00
N VAL A 158 2.14 5.65 -3.93
CA VAL A 158 0.69 5.52 -3.73
C VAL A 158 0.20 4.35 -4.58
N SER A 159 -0.38 3.35 -3.93
CA SER A 159 -1.05 2.23 -4.57
C SER A 159 -2.55 2.35 -4.32
N HIS A 160 -3.32 2.47 -5.37
CA HIS A 160 -4.78 2.50 -5.34
C HIS A 160 -5.32 1.18 -5.88
N ARG A 161 -6.17 0.53 -5.10
CA ARG A 161 -6.79 -0.75 -5.40
C ARG A 161 -8.30 -0.61 -5.39
N LYS A 162 -8.95 -1.06 -6.45
CA LYS A 162 -10.40 -1.18 -6.56
C LYS A 162 -10.79 -2.65 -6.60
N LEU A 163 -11.62 -3.06 -5.65
CA LEU A 163 -12.16 -4.42 -5.54
C LEU A 163 -13.46 -4.54 -6.34
N ASP A 164 -13.80 -5.75 -6.79
CA ASP A 164 -15.01 -6.03 -7.58
C ASP A 164 -16.31 -5.58 -6.89
N GLU A 165 -16.37 -5.62 -5.55
CA GLU A 165 -17.55 -5.18 -4.79
C GLU A 165 -17.66 -3.64 -4.63
N GLY A 166 -16.78 -2.89 -5.30
CA GLY A 166 -16.78 -1.42 -5.28
C GLY A 166 -16.15 -0.82 -4.02
N ALA A 167 -15.45 -1.62 -3.22
CA ALA A 167 -14.57 -1.13 -2.17
C ALA A 167 -13.23 -0.69 -2.78
N GLU A 168 -12.68 0.40 -2.27
CA GLU A 168 -11.43 0.98 -2.70
C GLU A 168 -10.48 1.07 -1.51
N VAL A 169 -9.20 0.74 -1.76
CA VAL A 169 -8.13 0.80 -0.78
C VAL A 169 -6.98 1.57 -1.38
N THR A 170 -6.57 2.62 -0.71
CA THR A 170 -5.36 3.37 -1.07
C THR A 170 -4.32 3.13 0.01
N GLU A 171 -3.19 2.54 -0.35
CA GLU A 171 -2.00 2.40 0.48
C GLU A 171 -0.99 3.47 0.05
N THR A 172 -0.48 4.26 1.00
CA THR A 172 0.58 5.24 0.75
C THR A 172 1.80 4.87 1.58
N PHE A 173 2.88 4.49 0.90
CA PHE A 173 4.16 4.14 1.51
C PHE A 173 5.06 5.38 1.51
N ALA A 174 5.60 5.72 2.67
CA ALA A 174 6.53 6.82 2.84
C ALA A 174 7.65 6.43 3.80
N LEU A 175 8.89 6.80 3.46
CA LEU A 175 10.03 6.68 4.37
C LEU A 175 10.16 7.96 5.19
N ASP A 176 10.05 7.86 6.51
CA ASP A 176 10.37 8.98 7.39
C ASP A 176 11.89 9.17 7.43
N LYS A 177 12.37 10.27 6.84
CA LYS A 177 13.81 10.57 6.75
C LYS A 177 14.47 10.86 8.10
N LYS A 178 13.70 11.24 9.13
CA LYS A 178 14.23 11.57 10.46
C LYS A 178 14.44 10.31 11.28
N THR A 179 13.49 9.39 11.22
CA THR A 179 13.50 8.17 12.05
C THR A 179 13.99 6.93 11.30
N GLY A 180 13.98 6.95 9.96
CA GLY A 180 14.27 5.81 9.12
C GLY A 180 13.14 4.77 9.07
N GLU A 181 11.95 5.13 9.56
CA GLU A 181 10.78 4.24 9.62
C GLU A 181 10.00 4.24 8.31
N LEU A 182 9.41 3.10 7.97
CA LEU A 182 8.43 3.00 6.90
C LEU A 182 7.05 3.27 7.48
N VAL A 183 6.39 4.30 6.97
CA VAL A 183 5.01 4.64 7.30
C VAL A 183 4.11 4.21 6.15
N VAL A 184 3.08 3.44 6.48
CA VAL A 184 2.04 3.01 5.54
C VAL A 184 0.70 3.57 6.01
N ASP A 185 0.20 4.57 5.29
CA ASP A 185 -1.15 5.08 5.47
C ASP A 185 -2.13 4.27 4.61
N LEU A 186 -3.23 3.82 5.21
CA LEU A 186 -4.31 3.13 4.51
C LEU A 186 -5.57 3.99 4.56
N GLU A 187 -6.19 4.20 3.40
CA GLU A 187 -7.52 4.80 3.27
C GLU A 187 -8.46 3.83 2.58
N VAL A 188 -9.61 3.58 3.20
CA VAL A 188 -10.61 2.62 2.74
C VAL A 188 -11.92 3.33 2.48
N LYS A 189 -12.47 3.17 1.28
CA LYS A 189 -13.78 3.69 0.89
C LYS A 189 -14.65 2.53 0.45
N SER A 190 -15.91 2.52 0.86
CA SER A 190 -16.90 1.59 0.34
C SER A 190 -18.29 2.18 0.54
N LYS A 191 -19.27 1.70 -0.24
CA LYS A 191 -20.68 2.09 -0.06
C LYS A 191 -21.25 1.69 1.31
N ARG A 192 -20.62 0.72 1.99
CA ARG A 192 -21.04 0.24 3.31
C ARG A 192 -20.50 1.10 4.45
N LEU A 193 -19.47 1.90 4.19
CA LEU A 193 -18.90 2.82 5.16
C LEU A 193 -19.51 4.21 4.99
N PRO A 194 -20.03 4.85 6.05
CA PRO A 194 -20.59 6.20 5.96
C PRO A 194 -19.53 7.26 5.62
N ARG A 195 -18.24 6.95 5.83
CA ARG A 195 -17.09 7.79 5.51
C ARG A 195 -15.85 6.94 5.27
N ALA A 196 -14.83 7.53 4.65
CA ALA A 196 -13.54 6.86 4.48
C ALA A 196 -12.93 6.50 5.84
N MET A 197 -12.53 5.24 5.99
CA MET A 197 -11.78 4.78 7.16
C MET A 197 -10.29 4.99 6.89
N ARG A 198 -9.56 5.51 7.86
CA ARG A 198 -8.12 5.77 7.76
C ARG A 198 -7.37 5.02 8.84
N MET A 199 -6.22 4.48 8.47
CA MET A 199 -5.33 3.78 9.38
C MET A 199 -3.89 4.17 9.08
N LYS A 200 -3.04 4.15 10.10
CA LYS A 200 -1.60 4.29 9.91
C LYS A 200 -0.86 3.13 10.55
N ARG A 201 0.09 2.57 9.81
CA ARG A 201 1.03 1.56 10.30
C ARG A 201 2.43 2.12 10.21
N VAL A 202 3.19 1.98 11.30
CA VAL A 202 4.59 2.39 11.39
C VAL A 202 5.42 1.13 11.51
N TYR A 203 6.45 1.02 10.68
CA TYR A 203 7.37 -0.11 10.69
C TYR A 203 8.80 0.36 10.95
N ASP A 204 9.47 -0.34 11.85
CA ASP A 204 10.90 -0.20 12.07
C ASP A 204 11.66 -1.08 11.06
N LYS A 205 12.84 -0.65 10.66
CA LYS A 205 13.72 -1.48 9.84
C LYS A 205 14.23 -2.64 10.68
N ALA A 206 14.06 -3.87 10.20
CA ALA A 206 14.61 -5.05 10.86
C ALA A 206 16.14 -4.99 10.85
N LYS A 207 16.75 -5.55 11.91
CA LYS A 207 18.21 -5.62 12.05
C LYS A 207 18.82 -6.71 11.19
#